data_AF-A0A2M8BR19-F1
#
_entry.id   AF-A0A2M8BR19-F1
#
_cell.length_a   1.000
_cell.length_b   1.000
_cell.length_c   1.000
_cell.angle_alpha   90.00
_cell.angle_beta   90.00
_cell.angle_gamma   90.00
#
_symmetry.space_group_name_H-M   'P 1'
#
loop_
_entity.id
_entity.type
_entity.pdbx_description
1 polymer ?
#
loop_
_entity_poly.entity_id
_entity_poly.type
_entity_poly.pdbx_seq_one_letter_code
_entity_poly.pdbx_strand_id
1 'polypeptide(L)'
;MLKSRGFALIKSMTVISILAILLVITAPSFSDFLAKKRVAGVLTELATDLQFAHNKAVKRKSNVHVTFGTGWYLIHTVGSTAKSCTQVLDTGSTASFSPNHSLTHLMFDNVRAMASWDGTSEASGSFDINSSIGAWQLRASITPMGRTHTCSHSGSVGGYFSTSC
;
A
#
# COMPACT_ATOMS: atom_id res chain seq x y z
N MET A 1 -30.69 -47.09 -31.55
CA MET A 1 -29.87 -46.72 -30.38
C MET A 1 -30.06 -45.24 -30.07
N LEU A 2 -31.01 -44.86 -29.22
CA LEU A 2 -31.11 -43.49 -28.71
C LEU A 2 -30.88 -43.52 -27.20
N LYS A 3 -29.64 -43.26 -26.83
CA LYS A 3 -29.16 -43.18 -25.44
C LYS A 3 -29.85 -41.99 -24.77
N SER A 4 -30.38 -42.24 -23.59
CA SER A 4 -31.16 -41.36 -22.71
C SER A 4 -30.59 -39.93 -22.61
N ARG A 5 -31.19 -38.98 -23.34
CA ARG A 5 -30.88 -37.53 -23.25
C ARG A 5 -31.47 -36.84 -22.00
N GLY A 6 -32.26 -37.54 -21.19
CA GLY A 6 -32.93 -36.98 -20.00
C GLY A 6 -32.03 -36.77 -18.78
N PHE A 7 -30.94 -37.53 -18.63
CA PHE A 7 -30.09 -37.49 -17.43
C PHE A 7 -29.01 -36.39 -17.44
N ALA A 8 -28.79 -35.73 -18.58
CA ALA A 8 -27.79 -34.65 -18.70
C ALA A 8 -28.35 -33.28 -18.31
N LEU A 9 -29.64 -33.01 -18.57
CA LEU A 9 -30.27 -31.71 -18.29
C LEU A 9 -30.36 -31.43 -16.80
N ILE A 10 -30.89 -32.37 -16.03
CA ILE A 10 -30.99 -32.20 -14.57
C ILE A 10 -29.61 -32.13 -13.92
N LYS A 11 -28.64 -32.92 -14.40
CA LYS A 11 -27.26 -32.90 -13.89
C LYS A 11 -26.58 -31.55 -14.12
N SER A 12 -26.73 -30.96 -15.31
CA SER A 12 -26.21 -29.62 -15.59
C SER A 12 -26.91 -28.53 -14.77
N MET A 13 -28.24 -28.63 -14.57
CA MET A 13 -28.96 -27.68 -13.70
C MET A 13 -28.48 -27.75 -12.25
N THR A 14 -28.24 -28.95 -11.72
CA THR A 14 -27.69 -29.13 -10.36
C THR A 14 -26.27 -28.55 -10.26
N VAL A 15 -25.42 -28.79 -11.26
CA VAL A 15 -24.04 -28.24 -11.28
C VAL A 15 -24.07 -26.71 -11.34
N ILE A 16 -24.92 -26.10 -12.18
CA ILE A 16 -25.06 -24.65 -12.27
C ILE A 16 -25.60 -24.06 -10.97
N SER A 17 -26.58 -24.73 -10.33
CA SER A 17 -27.12 -24.30 -9.04
C SER A 17 -26.06 -24.30 -7.94
N ILE A 18 -25.25 -25.35 -7.84
CA ILE A 18 -24.13 -25.41 -6.88
C ILE A 18 -23.08 -24.35 -7.19
N LEU A 19 -22.74 -24.14 -8.46
CA LEU A 19 -21.76 -23.14 -8.89
C LEU A 19 -22.23 -21.71 -8.55
N ALA A 20 -23.52 -21.42 -8.73
CA ALA A 20 -24.11 -20.13 -8.40
C ALA A 20 -24.00 -19.84 -6.89
N ILE A 21 -24.28 -20.83 -6.03
CA ILE A 21 -24.15 -20.69 -4.57
C ILE A 21 -22.68 -20.43 -4.19
N LEU A 22 -21.74 -21.17 -4.80
CA LEU A 22 -20.31 -20.96 -4.56
C LEU A 22 -19.85 -19.54 -4.97
N LEU A 23 -20.31 -19.04 -6.12
CA LEU A 23 -19.93 -17.72 -6.62
C LEU A 23 -20.41 -16.59 -5.68
N VAL A 24 -21.62 -16.70 -5.14
CA VAL A 24 -22.17 -15.72 -4.19
C VAL A 24 -21.30 -15.59 -2.94
N ILE A 25 -20.79 -16.71 -2.42
CA ILE A 25 -19.97 -16.72 -1.20
C ILE A 25 -18.53 -16.27 -1.50
N THR A 26 -17.99 -16.60 -2.67
CA THR A 26 -16.56 -16.37 -2.96
C THR A 26 -16.28 -14.97 -3.53
N ALA A 27 -17.23 -14.36 -4.25
CA ALA A 27 -17.07 -13.05 -4.87
C ALA A 27 -16.58 -11.92 -3.94
N PRO A 28 -17.14 -11.71 -2.73
CA PRO A 28 -16.67 -10.64 -1.84
C PRO A 28 -15.27 -10.90 -1.25
N SER A 29 -14.83 -12.16 -1.17
CA SER A 29 -13.50 -12.49 -0.63
C SER A 29 -12.38 -12.13 -1.62
N PHE A 30 -12.64 -12.25 -2.93
CA PHE A 30 -11.68 -11.90 -3.96
C PHE A 30 -11.43 -10.40 -4.07
N SER A 31 -12.45 -9.55 -3.88
CA SER A 31 -12.27 -8.09 -3.91
C SER A 31 -11.39 -7.60 -2.76
N ASP A 32 -11.58 -8.16 -1.56
CA ASP A 32 -10.76 -7.85 -0.38
C ASP A 32 -9.30 -8.29 -0.57
N PHE A 33 -9.08 -9.50 -1.09
CA PHE A 33 -7.74 -10.00 -1.38
C PHE A 33 -7.01 -9.14 -2.42
N LEU A 34 -7.72 -8.75 -3.48
CA LEU A 34 -7.14 -7.91 -4.53
C LEU A 34 -6.79 -6.50 -4.01
N ALA A 35 -7.64 -5.92 -3.15
CA ALA A 35 -7.36 -4.64 -2.49
C ALA A 35 -6.08 -4.71 -1.64
N LYS A 36 -5.92 -5.76 -0.83
CA LYS A 36 -4.69 -5.99 -0.04
C LYS A 36 -3.45 -6.14 -0.90
N LYS A 37 -3.55 -6.88 -2.02
CA LYS A 37 -2.43 -7.04 -2.97
C LYS A 37 -2.04 -5.73 -3.65
N ARG A 38 -3.00 -4.88 -4.01
CA ARG A 38 -2.72 -3.54 -4.58
C ARG A 38 -1.99 -2.65 -3.58
N VAL A 39 -2.47 -2.57 -2.35
CA VAL A 39 -1.81 -1.77 -1.29
C VAL A 39 -0.39 -2.27 -1.02
N ALA A 40 -0.19 -3.59 -0.93
CA ALA A 40 1.14 -4.17 -0.76
C ALA A 40 2.08 -3.80 -1.93
N GLY A 41 1.57 -3.81 -3.16
CA GLY A 41 2.30 -3.37 -4.36
C GLY A 41 2.77 -1.92 -4.25
N VAL A 42 1.86 -1.00 -3.90
CA VAL A 42 2.22 0.43 -3.74
C VAL A 42 3.23 0.63 -2.62
N LEU A 43 3.11 -0.09 -1.51
CA LEU A 43 4.09 -0.04 -0.42
C LEU A 43 5.48 -0.51 -0.85
N THR A 44 5.57 -1.57 -1.67
CA THR A 44 6.86 -2.05 -2.21
C THR A 44 7.48 -1.06 -3.20
N GLU A 45 6.65 -0.38 -4.01
CA GLU A 45 7.09 0.68 -4.90
C GLU A 45 7.61 1.88 -4.10
N LEU A 46 6.85 2.34 -3.11
CA LEU A 46 7.25 3.41 -2.19
C LEU A 46 8.57 3.07 -1.46
N ALA A 47 8.74 1.83 -1.01
CA ALA A 47 9.99 1.39 -0.36
C ALA A 47 11.19 1.51 -1.31
N THR A 48 11.00 1.16 -2.57
CA THR A 48 12.02 1.27 -3.62
C THR A 48 12.34 2.73 -3.92
N ASP A 49 11.30 3.57 -3.99
CA ASP A 49 11.41 5.00 -4.24
C ASP A 49 12.08 5.76 -3.08
N LEU A 50 11.81 5.38 -1.83
CA LEU A 50 12.48 5.91 -0.65
C LEU A 50 13.97 5.51 -0.62
N GLN A 51 14.30 4.26 -0.97
CA GLN A 51 15.68 3.84 -1.12
C GLN A 51 16.40 4.59 -2.25
N PHE A 52 15.69 4.84 -3.36
CA PHE A 52 16.21 5.67 -4.44
C PHE A 52 16.45 7.11 -3.98
N ALA A 53 15.51 7.72 -3.26
CA ALA A 53 15.66 9.06 -2.68
C ALA A 53 16.84 9.14 -1.71
N HIS A 54 16.96 8.17 -0.79
CA HIS A 54 18.09 8.03 0.11
C HIS A 54 19.43 7.97 -0.65
N ASN A 55 19.52 7.08 -1.64
CA ASN A 55 20.73 6.93 -2.46
C ASN A 55 21.04 8.19 -3.27
N LYS A 56 20.01 8.92 -3.73
CA LYS A 56 20.17 10.19 -4.46
C LYS A 56 20.68 11.30 -3.53
N ALA A 57 20.24 11.34 -2.27
CA ALA A 57 20.73 12.29 -1.27
C ALA A 57 22.23 12.09 -0.99
N VAL A 58 22.64 10.84 -0.76
CA VAL A 58 24.06 10.48 -0.56
C VAL A 58 24.89 10.79 -1.81
N LYS A 59 24.43 10.35 -2.99
CA LYS A 59 25.20 10.52 -4.24
C LYS A 59 25.38 11.98 -4.64
N ARG A 60 24.37 12.83 -4.43
CA ARG A 60 24.41 14.25 -4.82
C ARG A 60 24.92 15.17 -3.70
N LYS A 61 25.11 14.66 -2.48
CA LYS A 61 25.38 15.49 -1.28
C LYS A 61 24.40 16.66 -1.17
N SER A 62 23.14 16.42 -1.51
CA SER A 62 22.07 17.42 -1.52
C SER A 62 20.83 16.84 -0.87
N ASN A 63 20.11 17.66 -0.11
CA ASN A 63 18.90 17.23 0.57
C ASN A 63 17.83 16.83 -0.46
N VAL A 64 17.24 15.64 -0.25
CA VAL A 64 16.14 15.12 -1.06
C VAL A 64 14.88 15.18 -0.20
N HIS A 65 13.82 15.74 -0.75
CA HIS A 65 12.56 15.93 -0.07
C HIS A 65 11.50 15.02 -0.70
N VAL A 66 10.73 14.36 0.15
CA VAL A 66 9.57 13.55 -0.19
C VAL A 66 8.35 14.21 0.45
N THR A 67 7.42 14.68 -0.35
CA THR A 67 6.17 15.27 0.15
C THR A 67 5.05 14.28 -0.06
N PHE A 68 4.33 13.98 1.00
CA PHE A 68 3.14 13.13 0.99
C PHE A 68 1.88 14.00 0.95
N GLY A 69 0.92 13.59 0.13
CA GLY A 69 -0.43 14.13 0.13
C GLY A 69 -1.46 13.01 0.21
N THR A 70 -2.74 13.37 0.12
CA THR A 70 -3.85 12.40 0.18
C THR A 70 -3.83 11.49 -1.05
N GLY A 71 -3.23 10.31 -0.90
CA GLY A 71 -3.17 9.30 -1.96
C GLY A 71 -2.08 9.53 -3.01
N TRP A 72 -1.12 10.42 -2.77
CA TRP A 72 0.02 10.66 -3.66
C TRP A 72 1.27 11.03 -2.87
N TYR A 73 2.44 10.84 -3.47
CA TYR A 73 3.69 11.39 -2.97
C TYR A 73 4.55 11.92 -4.13
N LEU A 74 5.45 12.86 -3.83
CA LEU A 74 6.40 13.42 -4.79
C LEU A 74 7.80 13.46 -4.21
N ILE A 75 8.81 13.23 -5.04
CA ILE A 75 10.23 13.25 -4.66
C ILE A 75 10.92 14.37 -5.43
N HIS A 76 11.51 15.32 -4.72
CA HIS A 76 12.17 16.48 -5.30
C HIS A 76 13.47 16.83 -4.57
N THR A 77 14.30 17.66 -5.20
CA THR A 77 15.52 18.21 -4.61
C THR A 77 15.44 19.71 -4.64
N VAL A 78 15.92 20.38 -3.58
CA VAL A 78 16.04 21.84 -3.56
C VAL A 78 16.89 22.31 -4.76
N GLY A 79 16.37 23.27 -5.54
CA GLY A 79 17.04 23.82 -6.73
C GLY A 79 16.84 23.05 -8.04
N SER A 80 15.98 22.03 -8.09
CA SER A 80 15.51 21.44 -9.35
C SER A 80 14.01 21.21 -9.30
N THR A 81 13.30 21.67 -10.33
CA THR A 81 11.89 21.35 -10.59
C THR A 81 11.78 19.87 -10.98
N ALA A 82 12.09 18.97 -10.05
CA ALA A 82 12.03 17.54 -10.30
C ALA A 82 10.57 17.09 -10.19
N LYS A 83 9.93 17.04 -11.36
CA LYS A 83 8.73 16.22 -11.63
C LYS A 83 9.08 14.76 -11.36
N SER A 84 8.52 14.19 -10.31
CA SER A 84 8.29 12.75 -10.23
C SER A 84 6.99 12.56 -9.47
N CYS A 85 5.88 12.56 -10.21
CA CYS A 85 4.67 11.90 -9.75
C CYS A 85 4.94 10.42 -9.91
N THR A 86 5.07 9.70 -8.80
CA THR A 86 5.06 8.25 -8.86
C THR A 86 3.94 7.77 -7.96
N GLN A 87 2.91 7.27 -8.63
CA GLN A 87 1.69 6.61 -8.14
C GLN A 87 0.79 7.41 -7.21
N VAL A 88 -0.31 7.83 -7.83
CA VAL A 88 -1.59 8.03 -7.18
C VAL A 88 -2.07 6.64 -6.74
N LEU A 89 -2.44 6.47 -5.48
CA LEU A 89 -3.42 5.44 -5.16
C LEU A 89 -4.65 5.81 -5.97
N ASP A 90 -4.85 5.12 -7.10
CA ASP A 90 -5.95 5.37 -8.04
C ASP A 90 -7.20 5.78 -7.29
N THR A 91 -7.92 6.78 -7.77
CA THR A 91 -9.18 7.24 -7.18
C THR A 91 -10.17 6.07 -7.17
N GLY A 92 -10.19 5.28 -6.10
CA GLY A 92 -10.74 3.90 -6.06
C GLY A 92 -9.90 2.90 -5.25
N SER A 93 -8.68 3.27 -4.86
CA SER A 93 -7.82 2.58 -3.90
C SER A 93 -8.30 2.89 -2.48
N THR A 94 -8.59 1.81 -1.78
CA THR A 94 -9.03 1.66 -0.40
C THR A 94 -7.90 1.91 0.58
N ALA A 95 -7.23 3.06 0.46
CA ALA A 95 -6.07 3.37 1.27
C ALA A 95 -5.82 4.88 1.22
N SER A 96 -6.23 5.59 2.27
CA SER A 96 -5.78 6.97 2.49
C SER A 96 -4.46 6.91 3.25
N PHE A 97 -3.40 7.55 2.74
CA PHE A 97 -2.23 7.85 3.57
C PHE A 97 -2.60 8.96 4.55
N SER A 98 -2.87 8.60 5.81
CA SER A 98 -3.00 9.58 6.87
C SER A 98 -1.70 9.55 7.69
N PRO A 99 -0.80 10.53 7.53
CA PRO A 99 0.32 10.64 8.44
C PRO A 99 -0.25 10.88 9.84
N ASN A 100 0.19 10.11 10.83
CA ASN A 100 -0.23 10.28 12.24
C ASN A 100 0.29 11.58 12.88
N HIS A 101 0.89 12.44 12.07
CA HIS A 101 1.42 13.74 12.42
C HIS A 101 1.03 14.71 11.30
N SER A 102 0.87 16.00 11.61
CA SER A 102 0.65 17.06 10.61
C SER A 102 1.80 17.24 9.60
N LEU A 103 2.83 16.40 9.70
CA LEU A 103 4.08 16.47 8.95
C LEU A 103 3.91 15.75 7.61
N THR A 104 3.84 16.53 6.53
CA THR A 104 3.70 16.05 5.15
C THR A 104 5.03 15.94 4.42
N HIS A 105 6.10 16.48 5.00
CA HIS A 105 7.42 16.57 4.38
C HIS A 105 8.42 15.66 5.10
N LEU A 106 8.99 14.71 4.35
CA LEU A 106 10.12 13.89 4.76
C LEU A 106 11.37 14.38 4.01
N MET A 107 12.46 14.60 4.72
CA MET A 107 13.73 15.04 4.16
C MET A 107 14.80 13.99 4.42
N PHE A 108 15.58 13.64 3.41
CA PHE A 108 16.83 12.92 3.54
C PHE A 108 18.00 13.92 3.54
N ASP A 109 18.74 13.95 4.64
CA ASP A 109 19.90 14.82 4.83
C ASP A 109 21.06 14.52 3.85
N ASN A 110 21.91 15.50 3.56
CA ASN A 110 23.02 15.31 2.62
C ASN A 110 24.26 14.58 3.19
N VAL A 111 24.43 14.51 4.52
CA VAL A 111 25.61 13.92 5.16
C VAL A 111 25.39 12.44 5.42
N ARG A 112 24.24 12.10 6.00
CA ARG A 112 23.93 10.73 6.44
C ARG A 112 22.73 10.12 5.73
N ALA A 113 22.01 10.90 4.90
CA ALA A 113 20.73 10.52 4.33
C ALA A 113 19.77 9.93 5.37
N MET A 114 19.83 10.45 6.60
CA MET A 114 18.82 10.14 7.60
C MET A 114 17.53 10.84 7.22
N ALA A 115 16.43 10.09 7.26
CA ALA A 115 15.09 10.65 7.13
C ALA A 115 14.80 11.54 8.34
N SER A 116 14.19 12.69 8.11
CA SER A 116 13.70 13.62 9.14
C SER A 116 12.35 14.15 8.67
N TRP A 117 11.36 14.15 9.56
CA TRP A 117 10.03 14.67 9.27
C TRP A 117 9.94 16.14 9.66
N ASP A 118 9.59 17.00 8.70
CA ASP A 118 9.38 18.45 8.89
C ASP A 118 10.52 19.15 9.67
N GLY A 119 11.76 18.69 9.47
CA GLY A 119 12.94 19.23 10.16
C GLY A 119 13.07 18.82 11.64
N THR A 120 12.23 17.92 12.14
CA THR A 120 12.34 17.36 13.49
C THR A 120 13.38 16.24 13.53
N SER A 121 13.99 16.00 14.70
CA SER A 121 14.87 14.84 14.94
C SER A 121 14.13 13.50 14.97
N GLU A 122 12.81 13.51 14.79
CA GLU A 122 12.00 12.32 14.63
C GLU A 122 12.18 11.79 13.22
N ALA A 123 12.96 10.72 13.14
CA ALA A 123 13.32 10.09 11.88
C ALA A 123 12.42 8.88 11.55
N SER A 124 11.52 8.53 12.48
CA SER A 124 10.48 7.51 12.30
C SER A 124 9.12 8.17 12.14
N GLY A 125 8.45 7.92 11.02
CA GLY A 125 7.09 8.41 10.78
C GLY A 125 6.20 7.27 10.31
N SER A 126 4.94 7.30 10.72
CA SER A 126 3.98 6.25 10.42
C SER A 126 2.74 6.81 9.73
N PHE A 127 2.29 6.12 8.70
CA PHE A 127 1.05 6.40 8.01
C PHE A 127 0.09 5.23 8.15
N ASP A 128 -1.15 5.55 8.46
CA ASP A 128 -2.23 4.57 8.48
C ASP A 128 -2.87 4.51 7.10
N ILE A 129 -3.28 3.29 6.75
CA ILE A 129 -3.91 2.90 5.50
C ILE A 129 -5.25 2.25 5.86
N ASN A 130 -6.33 2.94 5.52
CA ASN A 130 -7.70 2.51 5.81
C ASN A 130 -8.41 2.02 4.56
N SER A 131 -9.05 0.86 4.65
CA SER A 131 -9.87 0.31 3.58
C SER A 131 -11.30 0.85 3.57
N SER A 132 -11.85 1.08 2.38
CA SER A 132 -13.26 1.45 2.16
C SER A 132 -14.17 0.28 1.74
N ILE A 133 -13.60 -0.92 1.49
CA ILE A 133 -14.35 -2.13 1.07
C ILE A 133 -14.35 -3.21 2.18
N GLY A 134 -13.56 -3.03 3.26
CA GLY A 134 -13.50 -3.95 4.39
C GLY A 134 -13.01 -3.28 5.67
N ALA A 135 -13.32 -3.88 6.82
CA ALA A 135 -12.88 -3.40 8.13
C ALA A 135 -11.45 -3.84 8.47
N TRP A 136 -10.49 -3.49 7.60
CA TRP A 136 -9.07 -3.74 7.86
C TRP A 136 -8.25 -2.46 7.74
N GLN A 137 -7.19 -2.42 8.53
CA GLN A 137 -6.28 -1.29 8.64
C GLN A 137 -4.84 -1.80 8.63
N LEU A 138 -4.03 -1.17 7.79
CA LEU A 138 -2.59 -1.39 7.73
C LEU A 138 -1.89 -0.12 8.16
N ARG A 139 -0.79 -0.27 8.88
CA ARG A 139 0.08 0.83 9.25
C ARG A 139 1.43 0.57 8.62
N ALA A 140 2.00 1.60 8.01
CA ALA A 140 3.35 1.52 7.49
C ALA A 140 4.20 2.61 8.14
N SER A 141 5.31 2.17 8.73
CA SER A 141 6.28 3.02 9.38
C SER A 141 7.56 3.07 8.55
N ILE A 142 8.12 4.26 8.43
CA ILE A 142 9.39 4.50 7.75
C ILE A 142 10.44 4.69 8.85
N THR A 143 11.53 3.94 8.75
CA THR A 143 12.68 4.09 9.65
C THR A 143 13.57 5.26 9.20
N PRO A 144 14.44 5.77 10.10
CA PRO A 144 15.43 6.79 9.78
C PRO A 144 16.32 6.48 8.57
N MET A 145 16.51 5.19 8.27
CA MET A 145 17.33 4.71 7.16
C MET A 145 16.54 4.55 5.85
N GLY A 146 15.28 4.99 5.80
CA GLY A 146 14.41 4.85 4.65
C GLY A 146 13.86 3.44 4.42
N ARG A 147 13.98 2.51 5.39
CA ARG A 147 13.31 1.20 5.30
C ARG A 147 11.85 1.33 5.75
N THR A 148 10.95 0.71 4.99
CA THR A 148 9.52 0.64 5.30
C THR A 148 9.21 -0.65 6.06
N HIS A 149 8.52 -0.55 7.19
CA HIS A 149 7.91 -1.68 7.88
C HIS A 149 6.40 -1.56 7.82
N THR A 150 5.72 -2.68 7.56
CA THR A 150 4.26 -2.74 7.44
C THR A 150 3.71 -3.66 8.52
N CYS A 151 2.74 -3.20 9.27
CA CYS A 151 2.11 -3.94 10.34
C CYS A 151 0.57 -3.82 10.22
N SER A 152 -0.16 -4.80 10.75
CA SER A 152 -1.63 -4.78 10.71
C SER A 152 -2.16 -4.34 12.06
N HIS A 153 -3.09 -3.37 12.05
CA HIS A 153 -3.79 -3.01 13.28
C HIS A 153 -4.64 -4.21 13.73
N SER A 154 -4.43 -4.65 14.99
CA SER A 154 -5.11 -5.77 15.65
C SER A 154 -5.11 -7.12 14.92
N GLY A 155 -4.25 -7.32 13.91
CA GLY A 155 -4.21 -8.57 13.13
C GLY A 155 -5.35 -8.71 12.11
N SER A 156 -5.99 -7.61 11.72
CA SER A 156 -7.04 -7.56 10.69
C SER A 156 -6.61 -8.09 9.31
N VAL A 157 -5.30 -8.18 9.04
CA VAL A 157 -4.73 -8.71 7.80
C VAL A 157 -3.72 -9.82 8.11
N GLY A 158 -4.04 -11.05 7.70
CA GLY A 158 -3.14 -12.19 7.80
C GLY A 158 -1.84 -11.99 7.00
N GLY A 159 -0.71 -12.44 7.56
CA GLY A 159 0.61 -12.30 6.95
C GLY A 159 1.40 -11.05 7.39
N TYR A 160 0.81 -10.18 8.21
CA TYR A 160 1.49 -9.03 8.81
C TYR A 160 1.53 -9.16 10.34
N PHE A 161 2.58 -8.62 10.96
CA PHE A 161 2.71 -8.59 12.42
C PHE A 161 1.68 -7.63 13.03
N SER A 162 1.02 -8.07 14.11
CA SER A 162 0.00 -7.28 14.83
C SER A 162 0.50 -6.61 16.10
N THR A 163 1.61 -7.08 16.66
CA THR A 163 2.17 -6.64 17.96
C THR A 163 3.27 -5.58 17.85
N SER A 164 3.52 -5.06 16.64
CA SER A 164 4.62 -4.12 16.36
C SER A 164 4.19 -2.90 15.53
N CYS A 165 2.91 -2.55 15.64
CA CYS A 165 2.37 -1.23 15.31
C CYS A 165 2.27 -0.37 16.58
#